data_AF-A0AAU1XMJ2-F1
#
_entry.id   AF-A0AAU1XMJ2-F1
#
_cell.length_a   1.000
_cell.length_b   1.000
_cell.length_c   1.000
_cell.angle_alpha   90.00
_cell.angle_beta   90.00
_cell.angle_gamma   90.00
#
_symmetry.space_group_name_H-M   'P 1'
#
loop_
_entity.id
_entity.type
_entity.pdbx_description
1 polymer ?
#
loop_
_entity_poly.entity_id
_entity_poly.type
_entity_poly.pdbx_seq_one_letter_code
_entity_poly.pdbx_strand_id
1 'polypeptide(L)'
;MYRSKILKAAAAAGLLAAALAPLPATADPAAPAAAGPCGAGGVFTASPPSCTYAAVGTDTFTVPAGVTAVTVDLFGAEGGSAAGFVLPSPPNAGAPGGLGGETRADLAVTPGQALQITIGGVGSSGTSRKGEFARPGGRGHGSGGGGAHGGGASGGGASDLRTGDFGGADRVLVAGGGGGAGNGGPLLHGGHGGGLEAQPGGQGGGPEGSGLAGGGGTQSAHGAGGPRNNTVGAPGGAGSDIDQYGSQPNPGSGGSGGNGGGGGGGGYFAGGGGSGGGRPGDLAGAGGGGGSSYAAPSATGVTLAQGVNRGNGKAVVTFRYGASLEVAADTATPLFGHAVTLTATAASANPAAGAPGGTVTFFDGATPLATVPLDEGRAQLRTGAFQPGAHAITATYSGDASHTPGATAAPSEVTVGFSRPCITTAHTGALTVHADEALCIGSGGSQTGPVTVAPGGSLALSDARVAGPVSAEGALAVSVCRSSLTGPVSVTGTAGYVLIGSQDGAADCAGNTFQGQLSLVGNTGGLQASANTVTGPVHIDGNSGSGPRAGEGVPAFQANRVTGPLRCEGNEPELAQTGTVVTGPRTGQCRQAR
;
A
#
# COMPACT_ATOMS: atom_id res chain seq x y z
N MET A 1 -66.56 -43.02 31.34
CA MET A 1 -66.29 -44.45 31.52
C MET A 1 -64.79 -44.67 31.37
N TYR A 2 -64.16 -45.25 32.40
CA TYR A 2 -62.77 -45.77 32.53
C TYR A 2 -61.60 -44.86 32.09
N ARG A 3 -60.91 -44.09 32.96
CA ARG A 3 -59.98 -44.42 34.08
C ARG A 3 -58.89 -45.45 33.75
N SER A 4 -57.63 -45.01 33.72
CA SER A 4 -56.44 -45.83 34.02
C SER A 4 -55.31 -44.92 34.51
N LYS A 5 -55.14 -44.75 35.83
CA LYS A 5 -54.28 -45.51 36.75
C LYS A 5 -52.78 -45.18 36.65
N ILE A 6 -52.35 -44.43 37.67
CA ILE A 6 -50.98 -44.27 38.15
C ILE A 6 -50.44 -45.64 38.60
N LEU A 7 -49.20 -45.97 38.22
CA LEU A 7 -48.37 -46.90 38.98
C LEU A 7 -46.91 -46.37 38.99
N LYS A 8 -46.40 -46.10 40.19
CA LYS A 8 -44.96 -45.94 40.47
C LYS A 8 -44.35 -47.33 40.61
N ALA A 9 -43.17 -47.55 40.02
CA ALA A 9 -42.26 -48.60 40.44
C ALA A 9 -40.82 -48.08 40.29
N ALA A 10 -40.12 -48.01 41.42
CA ALA A 10 -38.69 -47.81 41.51
C ALA A 10 -37.99 -49.16 41.31
N ALA A 11 -36.84 -49.20 40.62
CA ALA A 11 -35.75 -50.13 40.95
C ALA A 11 -34.50 -49.88 40.09
N ALA A 12 -33.36 -50.00 40.80
CA ALA A 12 -32.11 -50.59 40.36
C ALA A 12 -31.20 -49.81 39.39
N ALA A 13 -30.24 -49.12 40.00
CA ALA A 13 -28.93 -48.86 39.42
C ALA A 13 -28.22 -50.20 39.14
N GLY A 14 -27.86 -50.41 37.87
CA GLY A 14 -26.95 -51.48 37.43
C GLY A 14 -26.03 -50.89 36.36
N LEU A 15 -24.77 -50.68 36.72
CA LEU A 15 -23.70 -50.31 35.79
C LEU A 15 -23.57 -51.40 34.70
N LEU A 16 -23.75 -51.02 33.45
CA LEU A 16 -23.25 -51.77 32.31
C LEU A 16 -22.37 -50.82 31.47
N ALA A 17 -21.06 -51.01 31.55
CA ALA A 17 -20.09 -50.29 30.74
C ALA A 17 -20.20 -50.77 29.28
N ALA A 18 -20.81 -49.95 28.42
CA ALA A 18 -20.76 -50.13 26.98
C ALA A 18 -19.64 -49.24 26.41
N ALA A 19 -18.63 -49.87 25.82
CA ALA A 19 -17.58 -49.20 25.08
C ALA A 19 -18.19 -48.47 23.87
N LEU A 20 -18.23 -47.13 23.93
CA LEU A 20 -18.57 -46.27 22.79
C LEU A 20 -17.34 -46.18 21.88
N ALA A 21 -17.37 -46.92 20.78
CA ALA A 21 -16.53 -46.61 19.64
C ALA A 21 -16.96 -45.26 19.05
N PRO A 22 -16.04 -44.34 18.72
CA PRO A 22 -16.41 -43.06 18.13
C PRO A 22 -16.97 -43.28 16.72
N LEU A 23 -18.22 -42.85 16.54
CA LEU A 23 -18.79 -42.63 15.20
C LEU A 23 -17.95 -41.55 14.50
N PRO A 24 -17.57 -41.73 13.23
CA PRO A 24 -16.90 -40.66 12.49
C PRO A 24 -17.90 -39.50 12.38
N ALA A 25 -17.48 -38.32 12.86
CA ALA A 25 -18.21 -37.09 12.64
C ALA A 25 -18.40 -36.92 11.12
N THR A 26 -19.63 -37.09 10.66
CA THR A 26 -20.02 -36.62 9.34
C THR A 26 -19.74 -35.13 9.33
N ALA A 27 -18.84 -34.70 8.45
CA ALA A 27 -18.54 -33.30 8.23
C ALA A 27 -19.87 -32.54 8.11
N ASP A 28 -20.03 -31.50 8.95
CA ASP A 28 -21.06 -30.49 8.72
C ASP A 28 -21.00 -30.10 7.23
N PRO A 29 -22.14 -29.98 6.54
CA PRO A 29 -22.12 -29.47 5.18
C PRO A 29 -21.40 -28.13 5.22
N ALA A 30 -20.29 -28.05 4.48
CA ALA A 30 -19.45 -26.86 4.39
C ALA A 30 -20.36 -25.64 4.29
N ALA A 31 -20.23 -24.73 5.27
CA ALA A 31 -20.91 -23.45 5.21
C ALA A 31 -20.72 -22.90 3.78
N PRO A 32 -21.80 -22.44 3.11
CA PRO A 32 -21.68 -21.95 1.74
C PRO A 32 -20.55 -20.93 1.71
N ALA A 33 -19.63 -21.10 0.75
CA ALA A 33 -18.53 -20.17 0.56
C ALA A 33 -19.12 -18.76 0.59
N ALA A 34 -18.68 -17.93 1.55
CA ALA A 34 -19.17 -16.58 1.68
C ALA A 34 -19.10 -15.92 0.31
N ALA A 35 -20.20 -15.35 -0.17
CA ALA A 35 -20.24 -14.68 -1.46
C ALA A 35 -19.05 -13.71 -1.52
N GLY A 36 -18.25 -13.82 -2.58
CA GLY A 36 -17.07 -12.97 -2.76
C GLY A 36 -17.47 -11.48 -2.73
N PRO A 37 -16.50 -10.57 -2.53
CA PRO A 37 -16.80 -9.16 -2.31
C PRO A 37 -17.44 -8.45 -3.49
N CYS A 38 -17.48 -9.08 -4.67
CA CYS A 38 -17.87 -8.46 -5.93
C CYS A 38 -19.36 -8.58 -6.29
N GLY A 39 -20.22 -9.03 -5.38
CA GLY A 39 -21.64 -9.21 -5.69
C GLY A 39 -21.89 -10.28 -6.75
N ALA A 40 -22.98 -10.16 -7.50
CA ALA A 40 -23.44 -11.19 -8.43
C ALA A 40 -22.89 -11.05 -9.86
N GLY A 41 -22.60 -9.83 -10.29
CA GLY A 41 -22.14 -9.46 -11.62
C GLY A 41 -20.68 -8.98 -11.68
N GLY A 42 -20.03 -8.75 -10.54
CA GLY A 42 -18.62 -8.41 -10.47
C GLY A 42 -17.68 -9.62 -10.56
N VAL A 43 -16.54 -9.44 -11.23
CA VAL A 43 -15.49 -10.45 -11.37
C VAL A 43 -14.33 -10.15 -10.43
N PHE A 44 -14.01 -11.10 -9.54
CA PHE A 44 -12.90 -10.97 -8.60
C PHE A 44 -11.56 -11.37 -9.22
N THR A 45 -10.51 -10.59 -8.97
CA THR A 45 -9.10 -10.92 -9.22
C THR A 45 -8.35 -10.86 -7.90
N ALA A 46 -7.50 -11.85 -7.60
CA ALA A 46 -6.88 -11.98 -6.28
C ALA A 46 -5.60 -11.15 -6.07
N SER A 47 -4.88 -10.80 -7.14
CA SER A 47 -3.59 -10.10 -7.04
C SER A 47 -3.35 -9.15 -8.23
N PRO A 48 -3.40 -7.82 -8.03
CA PRO A 48 -3.92 -7.16 -6.83
C PRO A 48 -5.42 -7.45 -6.64
N PRO A 49 -5.93 -7.46 -5.39
CA PRO A 49 -7.33 -7.70 -5.10
C PRO A 49 -8.21 -6.64 -5.78
N SER A 50 -9.11 -7.08 -6.66
CA SER A 50 -10.02 -6.17 -7.34
C SER A 50 -11.34 -6.83 -7.77
N CYS A 51 -12.38 -6.01 -7.87
CA CYS A 51 -13.68 -6.36 -8.43
C CYS A 51 -13.94 -5.54 -9.68
N THR A 52 -14.13 -6.21 -10.83
CA THR A 52 -14.45 -5.55 -12.10
C THR A 52 -15.91 -5.75 -12.48
N TYR A 53 -16.60 -4.65 -12.82
CA TYR A 53 -18.00 -4.61 -13.25
C TYR A 53 -18.08 -4.04 -14.66
N ALA A 54 -18.57 -4.84 -15.61
CA ALA A 54 -18.70 -4.44 -17.02
C ALA A 54 -20.12 -4.60 -17.57
N ALA A 55 -21.01 -5.27 -16.84
CA ALA A 55 -22.40 -5.43 -17.22
C ALA A 55 -23.20 -4.17 -16.85
N VAL A 56 -24.02 -3.69 -17.80
CA VAL A 56 -24.93 -2.56 -17.58
C VAL A 56 -25.98 -2.94 -16.53
N GLY A 57 -26.19 -2.07 -15.55
CA GLY A 57 -27.08 -2.33 -14.43
C GLY A 57 -26.42 -2.01 -13.10
N THR A 58 -27.04 -2.48 -12.02
CA THR A 58 -26.62 -2.19 -10.66
C THR A 58 -26.18 -3.47 -9.97
N ASP A 59 -25.08 -3.38 -9.24
CA ASP A 59 -24.54 -4.44 -8.39
C ASP A 59 -24.02 -3.85 -7.07
N THR A 60 -23.57 -4.70 -6.16
CA THR A 60 -23.07 -4.29 -4.85
C THR A 60 -21.69 -4.87 -4.59
N PHE A 61 -20.75 -4.01 -4.22
CA PHE A 61 -19.49 -4.41 -3.61
C PHE A 61 -19.64 -4.42 -2.09
N THR A 62 -19.27 -5.51 -1.43
CA THR A 62 -19.20 -5.57 0.03
C THR A 62 -17.74 -5.48 0.46
N VAL A 63 -17.42 -4.45 1.23
CA VAL A 63 -16.05 -4.20 1.70
C VAL A 63 -15.57 -5.38 2.55
N PRO A 64 -14.48 -6.06 2.16
CA PRO A 64 -13.97 -7.21 2.91
C PRO A 64 -13.50 -6.85 4.32
N ALA A 65 -13.38 -7.87 5.17
CA ALA A 65 -12.72 -7.74 6.46
C ALA A 65 -11.31 -7.14 6.29
N GLY A 66 -10.95 -6.21 7.18
CA GLY A 66 -9.64 -5.57 7.18
C GLY A 66 -9.41 -4.51 6.11
N VAL A 67 -10.36 -4.26 5.21
CA VAL A 67 -10.25 -3.21 4.18
C VAL A 67 -10.82 -1.91 4.72
N THR A 68 -10.01 -0.85 4.74
CA THR A 68 -10.40 0.50 5.21
C THR A 68 -10.33 1.57 4.11
N ALA A 69 -9.81 1.22 2.94
CA ALA A 69 -9.75 2.09 1.77
C ALA A 69 -9.88 1.27 0.48
N VAL A 70 -10.49 1.86 -0.54
CA VAL A 70 -10.57 1.30 -1.89
C VAL A 70 -10.22 2.36 -2.92
N THR A 71 -9.54 1.96 -4.00
CA THR A 71 -9.34 2.79 -5.19
C THR A 71 -10.38 2.38 -6.23
N VAL A 72 -11.10 3.35 -6.78
CA VAL A 72 -12.17 3.10 -7.75
C VAL A 72 -11.83 3.77 -9.08
N ASP A 73 -11.81 2.98 -10.15
CA ASP A 73 -11.81 3.46 -11.53
C ASP A 73 -13.20 3.30 -12.12
N LEU A 74 -13.85 4.41 -12.41
CA LEU A 74 -15.22 4.44 -12.89
C LEU A 74 -15.29 5.09 -14.28
N PHE A 75 -15.99 4.46 -15.21
CA PHE A 75 -16.08 4.90 -16.60
C PHE A 75 -17.53 5.11 -17.02
N GLY A 76 -17.83 6.27 -17.60
CA GLY A 76 -19.12 6.55 -18.25
C GLY A 76 -19.20 5.86 -19.61
N ALA A 77 -20.42 5.64 -20.12
CA ALA A 77 -20.61 5.03 -21.42
C ALA A 77 -20.47 6.03 -22.57
N GLU A 78 -20.11 5.55 -23.76
CA GLU A 78 -20.12 6.37 -24.97
C GLU A 78 -21.56 6.63 -25.46
N GLY A 79 -21.76 7.78 -26.11
CA GLY A 79 -22.99 8.08 -26.82
C GLY A 79 -23.06 7.38 -28.17
N GLY A 80 -24.26 7.30 -28.74
CA GLY A 80 -24.46 6.68 -30.03
C GLY A 80 -23.93 7.54 -31.19
N SER A 81 -23.39 6.89 -32.20
CA SER A 81 -23.02 7.52 -33.48
C SER A 81 -24.23 7.69 -34.39
N ALA A 82 -24.24 8.68 -35.29
CA ALA A 82 -25.30 8.87 -36.26
C ALA A 82 -24.75 8.70 -37.68
N ALA A 83 -25.54 8.05 -38.54
CA ALA A 83 -25.20 7.89 -39.94
C ALA A 83 -25.20 9.24 -40.67
N GLY A 84 -24.47 9.28 -41.79
CA GLY A 84 -24.52 10.39 -42.73
C GLY A 84 -25.79 10.37 -43.59
N PHE A 85 -26.04 11.44 -44.30
CA PHE A 85 -27.22 11.69 -45.13
C PHE A 85 -27.57 10.55 -46.11
N VAL A 86 -28.86 10.25 -46.30
CA VAL A 86 -29.37 9.35 -47.36
C VAL A 86 -30.56 10.02 -48.08
N LEU A 87 -30.30 10.49 -49.30
CA LEU A 87 -31.22 11.06 -50.32
C LEU A 87 -31.93 12.39 -49.99
N PRO A 88 -31.83 13.44 -50.86
CA PRO A 88 -31.24 13.46 -52.21
C PRO A 88 -29.71 13.69 -52.32
N SER A 89 -28.98 14.07 -51.26
CA SER A 89 -27.53 14.30 -51.29
C SER A 89 -26.70 13.02 -51.33
N PRO A 90 -25.45 13.06 -51.85
CA PRO A 90 -24.52 11.92 -51.83
C PRO A 90 -24.25 11.42 -50.41
N PRO A 91 -23.97 10.12 -50.21
CA PRO A 91 -23.58 9.58 -48.90
C PRO A 91 -22.39 10.37 -48.33
N ASN A 92 -22.53 10.88 -47.11
CA ASN A 92 -21.44 11.53 -46.39
C ASN A 92 -21.04 10.74 -45.15
N ALA A 93 -19.87 11.07 -44.60
CA ALA A 93 -19.42 10.46 -43.35
C ALA A 93 -20.38 10.85 -42.20
N GLY A 94 -20.78 9.86 -41.40
CA GLY A 94 -21.56 10.07 -40.19
C GLY A 94 -20.75 10.74 -39.08
N ALA A 95 -21.41 11.04 -37.96
CA ALA A 95 -20.78 11.62 -36.79
C ALA A 95 -20.67 10.59 -35.65
N PRO A 96 -19.52 10.54 -34.96
CA PRO A 96 -19.36 9.70 -33.79
C PRO A 96 -20.12 10.27 -32.58
N GLY A 97 -20.61 9.39 -31.72
CA GLY A 97 -21.05 9.79 -30.38
C GLY A 97 -19.85 10.23 -29.53
N GLY A 98 -20.14 10.97 -28.46
CA GLY A 98 -19.12 11.37 -27.50
C GLY A 98 -18.65 10.16 -26.68
N LEU A 99 -17.35 10.03 -26.49
CA LEU A 99 -16.77 9.10 -25.51
C LEU A 99 -17.18 9.44 -24.07
N GLY A 100 -17.33 8.42 -23.22
CA GLY A 100 -17.61 8.59 -21.79
C GLY A 100 -16.36 8.99 -21.00
N GLY A 101 -16.53 9.62 -19.84
CA GLY A 101 -15.45 10.08 -18.97
C GLY A 101 -14.90 8.99 -18.06
N GLU A 102 -13.81 9.30 -17.37
CA GLU A 102 -13.23 8.49 -16.28
C GLU A 102 -13.26 9.29 -14.97
N THR A 103 -13.53 8.59 -13.88
CA THR A 103 -13.45 9.11 -12.52
C THR A 103 -12.66 8.10 -11.69
N ARG A 104 -11.42 8.48 -11.36
CA ARG A 104 -10.54 7.72 -10.46
C ARG A 104 -10.48 8.42 -9.11
N ALA A 105 -10.67 7.70 -8.03
CA ALA A 105 -10.52 8.23 -6.68
C ALA A 105 -10.30 7.13 -5.63
N ASP A 106 -9.71 7.52 -4.51
CA ASP A 106 -9.63 6.69 -3.30
C ASP A 106 -10.77 7.06 -2.34
N LEU A 107 -11.44 6.05 -1.80
CA LEU A 107 -12.53 6.19 -0.83
C LEU A 107 -12.16 5.49 0.47
N ALA A 108 -12.30 6.20 1.58
CA ALA A 108 -12.30 5.59 2.91
C ALA A 108 -13.57 4.76 3.08
N VAL A 109 -13.43 3.53 3.57
CA VAL A 109 -14.52 2.58 3.76
C VAL A 109 -14.40 1.86 5.10
N THR A 110 -15.48 1.23 5.54
CA THR A 110 -15.49 0.37 6.74
C THR A 110 -15.72 -1.09 6.35
N PRO A 111 -15.04 -2.07 6.99
CA PRO A 111 -15.34 -3.49 6.77
C PRO A 111 -16.83 -3.81 6.89
N GLY A 112 -17.36 -4.56 5.92
CA GLY A 112 -18.78 -4.91 5.83
C GLY A 112 -19.68 -3.84 5.21
N GLN A 113 -19.17 -2.63 4.93
CA GLN A 113 -19.93 -1.60 4.24
C GLN A 113 -20.30 -2.05 2.82
N ALA A 114 -21.54 -1.78 2.40
CA ALA A 114 -22.01 -2.01 1.04
C ALA A 114 -21.82 -0.74 0.18
N LEU A 115 -21.23 -0.91 -1.00
CA LEU A 115 -21.13 0.12 -2.04
C LEU A 115 -21.98 -0.31 -3.23
N GLN A 116 -22.99 0.47 -3.59
CA GLN A 116 -23.77 0.20 -4.80
C GLN A 116 -23.03 0.76 -6.01
N ILE A 117 -22.88 -0.06 -7.04
CA ILE A 117 -22.18 0.28 -8.28
C ILE A 117 -23.20 0.19 -9.40
N THR A 118 -23.39 1.29 -10.13
CA THR A 118 -24.25 1.31 -11.32
C THR A 118 -23.42 1.61 -12.55
N ILE A 119 -23.60 0.78 -13.59
CA ILE A 119 -22.88 0.87 -14.86
C ILE A 119 -23.82 1.39 -15.94
N GLY A 120 -23.41 2.49 -16.58
CA GLY A 120 -24.12 3.11 -17.70
C GLY A 120 -24.07 2.28 -18.98
N GLY A 121 -25.15 2.31 -19.76
CA GLY A 121 -25.22 1.67 -21.07
C GLY A 121 -24.78 2.59 -22.21
N VAL A 122 -24.22 1.99 -23.26
CA VAL A 122 -23.87 2.69 -24.51
C VAL A 122 -25.11 3.26 -25.19
N GLY A 123 -24.96 4.44 -25.79
CA GLY A 123 -26.01 5.08 -26.57
C GLY A 123 -26.34 4.30 -27.86
N SER A 124 -27.62 4.23 -28.19
CA SER A 124 -28.10 3.70 -29.46
C SER A 124 -27.74 4.66 -30.60
N SER A 125 -27.09 4.13 -31.64
CA SER A 125 -26.76 4.89 -32.86
C SER A 125 -28.01 5.51 -33.50
N GLY A 126 -27.92 6.58 -34.30
CA GLY A 126 -29.01 7.08 -35.15
C GLY A 126 -28.95 6.47 -36.56
N THR A 127 -30.05 6.50 -37.34
CA THR A 127 -30.02 6.10 -38.76
C THR A 127 -30.62 7.15 -39.70
N SER A 128 -30.35 6.99 -40.99
CA SER A 128 -30.83 7.86 -42.07
C SER A 128 -32.14 7.36 -42.70
N ARG A 129 -32.96 6.61 -41.95
CA ARG A 129 -34.24 6.09 -42.47
C ARG A 129 -35.28 7.21 -42.49
N LYS A 130 -35.97 7.37 -43.63
CA LYS A 130 -37.06 8.33 -43.78
C LYS A 130 -38.20 8.03 -42.81
N GLY A 131 -38.64 9.02 -42.04
CA GLY A 131 -39.73 8.90 -41.07
C GLY A 131 -39.38 8.14 -39.79
N GLU A 132 -38.13 8.19 -39.35
CA GLU A 132 -37.66 7.48 -38.16
C GLU A 132 -38.15 8.14 -36.87
N PHE A 133 -38.70 7.33 -35.95
CA PHE A 133 -39.09 7.75 -34.61
C PHE A 133 -37.88 8.06 -33.74
N ALA A 134 -38.08 8.89 -32.70
CA ALA A 134 -37.07 9.13 -31.68
C ALA A 134 -36.53 7.81 -31.12
N ARG A 135 -35.21 7.66 -31.04
CA ARG A 135 -34.61 6.45 -30.48
C ARG A 135 -34.74 6.49 -28.97
N PRO A 136 -35.36 5.47 -28.35
CA PRO A 136 -35.50 5.43 -26.90
C PRO A 136 -34.13 5.51 -26.24
N GLY A 137 -33.97 6.45 -25.31
CA GLY A 137 -32.92 6.34 -24.31
C GLY A 137 -33.24 5.13 -23.42
N GLY A 138 -32.22 4.34 -23.08
CA GLY A 138 -32.31 3.41 -21.94
C GLY A 138 -32.20 4.17 -20.61
N ARG A 139 -32.04 3.43 -19.51
CA ARG A 139 -31.90 4.03 -18.17
C ARG A 139 -30.71 5.02 -18.13
N GLY A 140 -30.94 6.26 -17.70
CA GLY A 140 -29.90 7.26 -17.40
C GLY A 140 -29.25 8.00 -18.59
N HIS A 141 -29.86 8.01 -19.78
CA HIS A 141 -29.36 8.74 -20.96
C HIS A 141 -30.45 9.36 -21.84
N GLY A 142 -30.14 10.47 -22.50
CA GLY A 142 -31.10 11.26 -23.28
C GLY A 142 -31.48 10.56 -24.58
N SER A 143 -32.77 10.55 -24.90
CA SER A 143 -33.27 9.98 -26.17
C SER A 143 -32.77 10.79 -27.37
N GLY A 144 -32.53 10.14 -28.50
CA GLY A 144 -32.23 10.84 -29.75
C GLY A 144 -33.49 11.45 -30.36
N GLY A 145 -33.37 12.59 -31.04
CA GLY A 145 -34.50 13.25 -31.72
C GLY A 145 -34.96 12.48 -32.96
N GLY A 146 -36.28 12.43 -33.20
CA GLY A 146 -36.86 11.82 -34.41
C GLY A 146 -36.73 12.74 -35.62
N GLY A 147 -36.59 12.18 -36.81
CA GLY A 147 -36.35 12.96 -38.04
C GLY A 147 -37.12 12.45 -39.25
N ALA A 148 -37.64 13.38 -40.06
CA ALA A 148 -38.26 13.04 -41.33
C ALA A 148 -37.27 12.39 -42.33
N HIS A 149 -35.98 12.72 -42.24
CA HIS A 149 -34.89 12.25 -43.11
C HIS A 149 -33.78 11.49 -42.33
N GLY A 150 -33.99 11.25 -41.04
CA GLY A 150 -33.16 10.39 -40.19
C GLY A 150 -33.05 10.89 -38.74
N GLY A 151 -32.95 9.95 -37.79
CA GLY A 151 -32.94 10.22 -36.35
C GLY A 151 -31.55 10.50 -35.78
N GLY A 152 -31.50 11.36 -34.76
CA GLY A 152 -30.30 11.56 -33.95
C GLY A 152 -30.05 10.36 -33.03
N ALA A 153 -28.81 10.19 -32.60
CA ALA A 153 -28.43 9.12 -31.68
C ALA A 153 -28.75 9.47 -30.22
N SER A 154 -28.91 8.47 -29.36
CA SER A 154 -29.07 8.70 -27.92
C SER A 154 -27.72 8.97 -27.25
N GLY A 155 -27.74 9.63 -26.08
CA GLY A 155 -26.54 9.77 -25.24
C GLY A 155 -26.11 8.45 -24.60
N GLY A 156 -24.95 8.43 -23.96
CA GLY A 156 -24.46 7.33 -23.13
C GLY A 156 -24.82 7.53 -21.65
N GLY A 157 -25.03 6.44 -20.93
CA GLY A 157 -25.33 6.47 -19.50
C GLY A 157 -24.12 6.82 -18.63
N ALA A 158 -24.38 7.48 -17.50
CA ALA A 158 -23.38 7.63 -16.45
C ALA A 158 -23.16 6.31 -15.71
N SER A 159 -21.96 6.15 -15.15
CA SER A 159 -21.71 5.15 -14.13
C SER A 159 -21.49 5.86 -12.80
N ASP A 160 -21.99 5.31 -11.70
CA ASP A 160 -21.90 5.92 -10.39
C ASP A 160 -21.70 4.89 -9.26
N LEU A 161 -21.07 5.35 -8.18
CA LEU A 161 -20.89 4.60 -6.94
C LEU A 161 -21.59 5.32 -5.79
N ARG A 162 -22.31 4.56 -4.96
CA ARG A 162 -23.08 5.08 -3.83
C ARG A 162 -22.78 4.39 -2.52
N THR A 163 -23.01 5.13 -1.43
CA THR A 163 -22.92 4.66 -0.04
C THR A 163 -24.16 5.09 0.74
N GLY A 164 -24.63 4.31 1.71
CA GLY A 164 -25.81 4.65 2.51
C GLY A 164 -27.07 3.97 1.99
N ASP A 165 -28.17 4.70 1.86
CA ASP A 165 -29.48 4.16 1.46
C ASP A 165 -29.63 3.99 -0.07
N PHE A 166 -28.59 4.37 -0.81
CA PHE A 166 -28.49 4.30 -2.28
C PHE A 166 -29.47 5.22 -3.04
N GLY A 167 -29.93 6.29 -2.40
CA GLY A 167 -30.69 7.37 -3.02
C GLY A 167 -29.83 8.24 -3.97
N GLY A 168 -30.48 9.19 -4.66
CA GLY A 168 -29.76 10.07 -5.59
C GLY A 168 -28.72 11.00 -4.95
N ALA A 169 -28.89 11.31 -3.66
CA ALA A 169 -27.96 12.11 -2.85
C ALA A 169 -26.75 11.30 -2.34
N ASP A 170 -26.81 9.97 -2.43
CA ASP A 170 -25.80 9.05 -1.90
C ASP A 170 -24.65 8.78 -2.86
N ARG A 171 -24.63 9.47 -4.01
CA ARG A 171 -23.59 9.37 -5.03
C ARG A 171 -22.29 9.96 -4.51
N VAL A 172 -21.26 9.13 -4.40
CA VAL A 172 -19.92 9.55 -3.98
C VAL A 172 -18.95 9.65 -5.13
N LEU A 173 -19.18 8.93 -6.23
CA LEU A 173 -18.43 9.05 -7.49
C LEU A 173 -19.39 8.96 -8.68
N VAL A 174 -19.16 9.76 -9.71
CA VAL A 174 -19.89 9.70 -10.99
C VAL A 174 -18.93 9.88 -12.15
N ALA A 175 -18.97 8.97 -13.11
CA ALA A 175 -18.30 9.11 -14.41
C ALA A 175 -19.34 9.48 -15.48
N GLY A 176 -19.15 10.65 -16.10
CA GLY A 176 -20.11 11.18 -17.08
C GLY A 176 -20.13 10.39 -18.39
N GLY A 177 -21.32 10.09 -18.90
CA GLY A 177 -21.53 9.52 -20.23
C GLY A 177 -21.44 10.57 -21.34
N GLY A 178 -21.06 10.14 -22.53
CA GLY A 178 -20.95 11.02 -23.70
C GLY A 178 -22.30 11.35 -24.34
N GLY A 179 -22.37 12.48 -25.04
CA GLY A 179 -23.54 12.88 -25.81
C GLY A 179 -23.73 12.04 -27.07
N GLY A 180 -24.96 11.97 -27.58
CA GLY A 180 -25.30 11.35 -28.85
C GLY A 180 -24.97 12.28 -30.02
N ALA A 181 -24.61 11.69 -31.15
CA ALA A 181 -24.42 12.42 -32.40
C ALA A 181 -25.74 12.90 -33.00
N GLY A 182 -25.70 14.09 -33.61
CA GLY A 182 -26.77 14.59 -34.46
C GLY A 182 -26.69 14.02 -35.88
N ASN A 183 -27.81 14.00 -36.59
CA ASN A 183 -27.86 13.48 -37.95
C ASN A 183 -27.60 14.58 -39.01
N GLY A 184 -26.86 14.27 -40.07
CA GLY A 184 -26.66 15.15 -41.22
C GLY A 184 -25.22 15.40 -41.67
N GLY A 185 -24.20 14.93 -40.93
CA GLY A 185 -22.79 15.07 -41.33
C GLY A 185 -21.78 14.94 -40.18
N PRO A 186 -20.47 14.98 -40.49
CA PRO A 186 -19.40 14.54 -39.58
C PRO A 186 -19.09 15.51 -38.43
N LEU A 187 -19.53 16.77 -38.53
CA LEU A 187 -19.28 17.81 -37.51
C LEU A 187 -20.25 17.73 -36.32
N LEU A 188 -21.24 16.84 -36.37
CA LEU A 188 -22.36 16.77 -35.45
C LEU A 188 -22.11 15.75 -34.33
N HIS A 189 -20.84 15.63 -33.91
CA HIS A 189 -20.42 14.66 -32.91
C HIS A 189 -21.07 14.92 -31.56
N GLY A 190 -21.23 13.88 -30.76
CA GLY A 190 -21.62 14.06 -29.36
C GLY A 190 -20.47 14.62 -28.53
N GLY A 191 -20.79 15.43 -27.52
CA GLY A 191 -19.79 15.96 -26.58
C GLY A 191 -19.25 14.85 -25.68
N HIS A 192 -17.93 14.83 -25.42
CA HIS A 192 -17.34 13.91 -24.46
C HIS A 192 -17.88 14.15 -23.04
N GLY A 193 -18.23 13.04 -22.36
CA GLY A 193 -18.59 13.04 -20.95
C GLY A 193 -17.36 13.07 -20.05
N GLY A 194 -17.55 13.45 -18.79
CA GLY A 194 -16.51 13.53 -17.77
C GLY A 194 -16.01 14.94 -17.49
N GLY A 195 -14.99 15.03 -16.63
CA GLY A 195 -14.47 16.31 -16.14
C GLY A 195 -15.44 17.05 -15.20
N LEU A 196 -14.98 18.19 -14.66
CA LEU A 196 -15.84 19.06 -13.85
C LEU A 196 -16.95 19.71 -14.69
N GLU A 197 -16.62 20.01 -15.94
CA GLU A 197 -17.53 20.44 -16.98
C GLU A 197 -17.35 19.45 -18.13
N ALA A 198 -18.44 18.99 -18.73
CA ALA A 198 -18.39 18.11 -19.89
C ALA A 198 -18.43 18.91 -21.19
N GLN A 199 -18.08 18.28 -22.30
CA GLN A 199 -18.03 18.98 -23.58
C GLN A 199 -19.44 19.20 -24.15
N PRO A 200 -19.69 20.35 -24.78
CA PRO A 200 -20.88 20.54 -25.60
C PRO A 200 -20.84 19.62 -26.83
N GLY A 201 -22.00 19.41 -27.44
CA GLY A 201 -22.10 18.70 -28.72
C GLY A 201 -21.50 19.49 -29.88
N GLY A 202 -21.24 18.80 -30.98
CA GLY A 202 -20.84 19.39 -32.24
C GLY A 202 -22.02 20.02 -32.98
N GLN A 203 -21.78 21.16 -33.62
CA GLN A 203 -22.74 21.82 -34.51
C GLN A 203 -22.05 22.15 -35.84
N GLY A 204 -22.79 22.03 -36.95
CA GLY A 204 -22.30 22.44 -38.27
C GLY A 204 -22.47 23.94 -38.46
N GLY A 205 -21.49 24.61 -39.08
CA GLY A 205 -21.57 26.03 -39.47
C GLY A 205 -22.52 26.31 -40.64
N GLY A 206 -23.64 25.57 -40.72
CA GLY A 206 -24.63 25.69 -41.80
C GLY A 206 -25.47 26.96 -41.72
N PRO A 207 -26.32 27.21 -42.73
CA PRO A 207 -27.20 28.37 -42.76
C PRO A 207 -28.19 28.40 -41.59
N GLU A 208 -28.80 29.56 -41.36
CA GLU A 208 -29.88 29.77 -40.39
C GLU A 208 -30.92 28.65 -40.51
N GLY A 209 -31.22 27.99 -39.39
CA GLY A 209 -32.06 26.80 -39.33
C GLY A 209 -31.34 25.45 -39.21
N SER A 210 -30.00 25.42 -39.21
CA SER A 210 -29.23 24.25 -38.76
C SER A 210 -29.34 24.08 -37.24
N GLY A 211 -29.27 22.84 -36.74
CA GLY A 211 -29.32 22.57 -35.30
C GLY A 211 -28.18 23.25 -34.53
N LEU A 212 -28.49 23.69 -33.32
CA LEU A 212 -27.56 24.18 -32.30
C LEU A 212 -27.29 23.09 -31.26
N ALA A 213 -26.02 23.00 -30.85
CA ALA A 213 -25.53 21.97 -29.95
C ALA A 213 -26.15 22.04 -28.55
N GLY A 214 -26.28 20.87 -27.93
CA GLY A 214 -26.56 20.78 -26.49
C GLY A 214 -25.31 21.13 -25.68
N GLY A 215 -25.51 21.83 -24.56
CA GLY A 215 -24.43 22.13 -23.61
C GLY A 215 -23.99 20.90 -22.83
N GLY A 216 -22.74 20.87 -22.39
CA GLY A 216 -22.27 19.88 -21.43
C GLY A 216 -22.76 20.18 -20.01
N GLY A 217 -22.91 19.14 -19.18
CA GLY A 217 -23.19 19.32 -17.75
C GLY A 217 -21.99 19.87 -16.99
N THR A 218 -22.24 20.55 -15.86
CA THR A 218 -21.20 21.11 -14.97
C THR A 218 -21.27 20.50 -13.56
N GLN A 219 -20.60 21.10 -12.58
CA GLN A 219 -20.75 20.72 -11.16
C GLN A 219 -21.98 21.32 -10.48
N SER A 220 -22.73 22.19 -11.16
CA SER A 220 -23.83 22.96 -10.55
C SER A 220 -25.06 23.11 -11.43
N ALA A 221 -24.97 22.72 -12.70
CA ALA A 221 -26.08 22.85 -13.63
C ALA A 221 -26.05 21.77 -14.71
N HIS A 222 -27.25 21.37 -15.14
CA HIS A 222 -27.42 20.56 -16.33
C HIS A 222 -27.06 21.34 -17.59
N GLY A 223 -26.62 20.61 -18.60
CA GLY A 223 -26.39 21.16 -19.93
C GLY A 223 -27.69 21.73 -20.51
N ALA A 224 -27.61 22.95 -21.01
CA ALA A 224 -28.72 23.58 -21.71
C ALA A 224 -29.06 22.80 -22.98
N GLY A 225 -30.35 22.61 -23.25
CA GLY A 225 -30.80 22.08 -24.53
C GLY A 225 -30.48 23.07 -25.66
N GLY A 226 -30.14 22.56 -26.84
CA GLY A 226 -29.92 23.39 -28.02
C GLY A 226 -31.16 24.26 -28.30
N PRO A 227 -31.04 25.59 -28.35
CA PRO A 227 -32.19 26.46 -28.56
C PRO A 227 -32.75 26.29 -29.97
N ARG A 228 -33.99 26.76 -30.18
CA ARG A 228 -34.59 26.76 -31.51
C ARG A 228 -33.82 27.72 -32.42
N ASN A 229 -33.35 27.21 -33.56
CA ASN A 229 -32.70 28.01 -34.59
C ASN A 229 -33.63 28.28 -35.81
N ASN A 230 -34.89 27.85 -35.77
CA ASN A 230 -35.91 28.13 -36.80
C ASN A 230 -37.34 27.79 -36.31
N THR A 231 -38.34 27.96 -37.18
CA THR A 231 -39.78 27.76 -36.92
C THR A 231 -40.27 26.30 -36.95
N VAL A 232 -39.44 25.31 -37.35
CA VAL A 232 -39.90 23.92 -37.60
C VAL A 232 -39.08 22.84 -36.85
N GLY A 233 -37.79 23.05 -36.60
CA GLY A 233 -36.95 22.19 -35.76
C GLY A 233 -37.25 22.41 -34.28
N ALA A 234 -37.46 21.32 -33.54
CA ALA A 234 -37.68 21.38 -32.10
C ALA A 234 -36.36 21.63 -31.35
N PRO A 235 -36.40 22.37 -30.22
CA PRO A 235 -35.24 22.53 -29.37
C PRO A 235 -34.88 21.19 -28.75
N GLY A 236 -33.62 21.05 -28.36
CA GLY A 236 -33.22 19.96 -27.47
C GLY A 236 -33.77 20.20 -26.06
N GLY A 237 -34.01 19.13 -25.32
CA GLY A 237 -34.30 19.21 -23.89
C GLY A 237 -33.04 19.56 -23.11
N ALA A 238 -33.18 20.30 -22.02
CA ALA A 238 -32.14 20.39 -21.00
C ALA A 238 -32.06 19.06 -20.23
N GLY A 239 -30.90 18.77 -19.62
CA GLY A 239 -30.86 17.73 -18.59
C GLY A 239 -31.73 18.11 -17.39
N SER A 240 -32.19 17.12 -16.63
CA SER A 240 -32.93 17.32 -15.39
C SER A 240 -32.44 16.40 -14.27
N ASP A 241 -32.81 16.79 -13.04
CA ASP A 241 -32.46 16.07 -11.83
C ASP A 241 -32.97 14.62 -11.83
N ILE A 242 -32.39 13.83 -10.94
CA ILE A 242 -32.70 12.42 -10.72
C ILE A 242 -34.21 12.23 -10.48
N ASP A 243 -34.84 11.33 -11.25
CA ASP A 243 -36.23 10.96 -10.96
C ASP A 243 -36.32 10.10 -9.68
N GLN A 244 -37.41 10.30 -8.92
CA GLN A 244 -37.63 9.71 -7.60
C GLN A 244 -37.78 8.17 -7.61
N TYR A 245 -37.94 7.54 -8.78
CA TYR A 245 -38.22 6.11 -8.93
C TYR A 245 -37.06 5.31 -9.55
N GLY A 246 -36.22 5.94 -10.36
CA GLY A 246 -35.10 5.36 -11.10
C GLY A 246 -33.75 5.71 -10.51
N SER A 247 -33.67 6.71 -9.62
CA SER A 247 -32.45 7.14 -8.93
C SER A 247 -31.30 7.56 -9.87
N GLN A 248 -31.59 7.84 -11.14
CA GLN A 248 -30.61 8.20 -12.18
C GLN A 248 -30.96 9.57 -12.78
N PRO A 249 -29.98 10.43 -13.12
CA PRO A 249 -30.23 11.70 -13.79
C PRO A 249 -30.92 11.48 -15.14
N ASN A 250 -31.77 12.41 -15.56
CA ASN A 250 -32.47 12.36 -16.85
C ASN A 250 -31.82 13.32 -17.85
N PRO A 251 -31.03 12.85 -18.81
CA PRO A 251 -30.36 13.77 -19.73
C PRO A 251 -31.28 14.31 -20.82
N GLY A 252 -30.90 15.45 -21.38
CA GLY A 252 -31.72 16.16 -22.36
C GLY A 252 -32.01 15.32 -23.60
N SER A 253 -33.27 15.24 -24.02
CA SER A 253 -33.63 14.56 -25.27
C SER A 253 -33.28 15.42 -26.49
N GLY A 254 -32.86 14.79 -27.58
CA GLY A 254 -32.61 15.48 -28.84
C GLY A 254 -33.88 16.05 -29.45
N GLY A 255 -33.77 17.21 -30.10
CA GLY A 255 -34.89 17.86 -30.78
C GLY A 255 -35.29 17.12 -32.06
N SER A 256 -36.59 16.95 -32.27
CA SER A 256 -37.14 16.42 -33.53
C SER A 256 -37.08 17.44 -34.67
N GLY A 257 -37.01 17.00 -35.93
CA GLY A 257 -36.94 17.93 -37.07
C GLY A 257 -36.88 17.25 -38.45
N GLY A 258 -36.30 17.93 -39.44
CA GLY A 258 -35.90 17.30 -40.70
C GLY A 258 -34.90 16.18 -40.44
N ASN A 259 -33.79 16.53 -39.79
CA ASN A 259 -32.85 15.60 -39.15
C ASN A 259 -32.89 15.78 -37.62
N GLY A 260 -32.86 14.66 -36.88
CA GLY A 260 -32.91 14.68 -35.43
C GLY A 260 -31.61 15.12 -34.77
N GLY A 261 -31.73 15.85 -33.65
CA GLY A 261 -30.61 16.18 -32.77
C GLY A 261 -30.21 14.99 -31.87
N GLY A 262 -28.96 14.99 -31.41
CA GLY A 262 -28.44 13.98 -30.49
C GLY A 262 -28.92 14.17 -29.06
N GLY A 263 -29.09 13.08 -28.32
CA GLY A 263 -29.43 13.11 -26.89
C GLY A 263 -28.23 13.50 -26.01
N GLY A 264 -28.48 14.09 -24.84
CA GLY A 264 -27.45 14.40 -23.86
C GLY A 264 -26.93 13.17 -23.12
N GLY A 265 -25.68 13.21 -22.67
CA GLY A 265 -25.06 12.16 -21.85
C GLY A 265 -25.43 12.25 -20.36
N GLY A 266 -25.47 11.11 -19.68
CA GLY A 266 -25.65 11.05 -18.21
C GLY A 266 -24.47 11.65 -17.46
N GLY A 267 -24.66 12.16 -16.25
CA GLY A 267 -23.56 12.67 -15.43
C GLY A 267 -24.00 13.10 -14.05
N TYR A 268 -23.11 13.67 -13.25
CA TYR A 268 -23.49 14.27 -11.97
C TYR A 268 -24.56 15.33 -12.18
N PHE A 269 -24.29 16.21 -13.14
CA PHE A 269 -25.28 16.89 -13.95
C PHE A 269 -25.21 16.38 -15.39
N ALA A 270 -26.38 16.03 -15.91
CA ALA A 270 -26.53 15.54 -17.27
C ALA A 270 -26.29 16.63 -18.34
N GLY A 271 -25.89 16.19 -19.54
CA GLY A 271 -25.79 17.04 -20.72
C GLY A 271 -27.15 17.36 -21.35
N GLY A 272 -27.18 18.44 -22.13
CA GLY A 272 -28.35 18.86 -22.90
C GLY A 272 -28.43 18.16 -24.26
N GLY A 273 -29.65 17.99 -24.78
CA GLY A 273 -29.87 17.49 -26.13
C GLY A 273 -29.57 18.54 -27.19
N GLY A 274 -29.07 18.12 -28.34
CA GLY A 274 -28.94 18.98 -29.52
C GLY A 274 -30.31 19.24 -30.16
N SER A 275 -30.50 20.40 -30.77
CA SER A 275 -31.74 20.72 -31.50
C SER A 275 -31.79 20.04 -32.87
N GLY A 276 -33.01 19.81 -33.36
CA GLY A 276 -33.25 19.24 -34.69
C GLY A 276 -33.09 20.28 -35.81
N GLY A 277 -32.74 19.82 -37.00
CA GLY A 277 -32.62 20.67 -38.19
C GLY A 277 -33.97 21.12 -38.75
N GLY A 278 -34.03 22.35 -39.26
CA GLY A 278 -35.23 22.98 -39.83
C GLY A 278 -35.63 22.51 -41.22
N ARG A 279 -36.62 23.20 -41.82
CA ARG A 279 -37.02 23.00 -43.22
C ARG A 279 -36.33 24.01 -44.16
N PRO A 280 -36.04 23.63 -45.43
CA PRO A 280 -36.34 22.32 -46.06
C PRO A 280 -35.55 21.18 -45.39
N GLY A 281 -36.13 19.97 -45.38
CA GLY A 281 -35.83 18.88 -44.42
C GLY A 281 -34.42 18.28 -44.40
N ASP A 282 -33.48 18.90 -45.09
CA ASP A 282 -32.10 18.44 -45.27
C ASP A 282 -31.12 19.09 -44.28
N LEU A 283 -31.58 20.04 -43.45
CA LEU A 283 -30.72 20.72 -42.48
C LEU A 283 -30.28 19.79 -41.35
N ALA A 284 -29.02 19.89 -40.95
CA ALA A 284 -28.39 19.04 -39.95
C ALA A 284 -28.99 19.24 -38.54
N GLY A 285 -29.16 18.15 -37.80
CA GLY A 285 -29.43 18.17 -36.35
C GLY A 285 -28.12 18.18 -35.57
N ALA A 286 -28.04 18.93 -34.47
CA ALA A 286 -26.78 19.05 -33.72
C ALA A 286 -26.57 17.90 -32.73
N GLY A 287 -25.32 17.70 -32.31
CA GLY A 287 -24.97 16.74 -31.26
C GLY A 287 -25.44 17.19 -29.87
N GLY A 288 -25.68 16.21 -29.00
CA GLY A 288 -25.91 16.45 -27.57
C GLY A 288 -24.61 16.64 -26.80
N GLY A 289 -24.68 17.36 -25.68
CA GLY A 289 -23.54 17.53 -24.77
C GLY A 289 -23.33 16.31 -23.87
N GLY A 290 -22.10 16.11 -23.40
CA GLY A 290 -21.76 15.09 -22.40
C GLY A 290 -22.25 15.47 -21.00
N GLY A 291 -22.33 14.49 -20.09
CA GLY A 291 -22.58 14.76 -18.67
C GLY A 291 -21.28 14.90 -17.87
N SER A 292 -21.32 15.68 -16.78
CA SER A 292 -20.16 15.91 -15.91
C SER A 292 -19.85 14.69 -15.04
N SER A 293 -18.59 14.59 -14.63
CA SER A 293 -18.16 13.68 -13.56
C SER A 293 -18.30 14.34 -12.18
N TYR A 294 -18.20 13.55 -11.11
CA TYR A 294 -18.19 14.05 -9.73
C TYR A 294 -17.40 13.12 -8.82
N ALA A 295 -16.79 13.70 -7.80
CA ALA A 295 -16.29 12.98 -6.65
C ALA A 295 -16.67 13.73 -5.37
N ALA A 296 -17.09 12.98 -4.35
CA ALA A 296 -17.42 13.54 -3.05
C ALA A 296 -16.19 14.23 -2.43
N PRO A 297 -16.37 15.29 -1.62
CA PRO A 297 -15.26 15.99 -0.96
C PRO A 297 -14.42 15.10 -0.03
N SER A 298 -14.95 13.97 0.43
CA SER A 298 -14.23 12.98 1.25
C SER A 298 -13.30 12.08 0.44
N ALA A 299 -13.39 12.09 -0.89
CA ALA A 299 -12.54 11.30 -1.77
C ALA A 299 -11.15 11.94 -1.95
N THR A 300 -10.11 11.12 -2.06
CA THR A 300 -8.73 11.55 -2.28
C THR A 300 -8.17 11.01 -3.60
N GLY A 301 -7.01 11.51 -4.05
CA GLY A 301 -6.40 11.02 -5.31
C GLY A 301 -7.26 11.23 -6.56
N VAL A 302 -8.16 12.22 -6.53
CA VAL A 302 -9.23 12.38 -7.52
C VAL A 302 -8.70 12.79 -8.89
N THR A 303 -9.12 12.06 -9.93
CA THR A 303 -8.95 12.42 -11.34
C THR A 303 -10.29 12.32 -12.06
N LEU A 304 -10.72 13.41 -12.72
CA LEU A 304 -11.96 13.47 -13.50
C LEU A 304 -11.60 13.77 -14.97
N ALA A 305 -11.48 12.74 -15.80
CA ALA A 305 -11.07 12.88 -17.19
C ALA A 305 -12.26 12.86 -18.16
N GLN A 306 -12.17 13.66 -19.22
CA GLN A 306 -13.15 13.65 -20.31
C GLN A 306 -12.79 12.62 -21.38
N GLY A 307 -13.80 11.98 -21.96
CA GLY A 307 -13.68 11.30 -23.27
C GLY A 307 -12.68 10.14 -23.32
N VAL A 308 -12.70 9.27 -22.32
CA VAL A 308 -11.80 8.13 -22.15
C VAL A 308 -12.39 6.83 -22.69
N ASN A 309 -13.67 6.55 -22.40
CA ASN A 309 -14.24 5.22 -22.55
C ASN A 309 -15.14 5.05 -23.79
N ARG A 310 -15.02 3.87 -24.41
CA ARG A 310 -15.86 3.38 -25.52
C ARG A 310 -16.75 2.23 -25.04
N GLY A 311 -17.91 2.07 -25.65
CA GLY A 311 -18.92 1.11 -25.26
C GLY A 311 -19.64 1.47 -23.96
N ASN A 312 -20.07 0.44 -23.24
CA ASN A 312 -20.70 0.58 -21.93
C ASN A 312 -19.72 1.17 -20.91
N GLY A 313 -20.26 1.69 -19.82
CA GLY A 313 -19.46 2.03 -18.65
C GLY A 313 -18.78 0.80 -18.03
N LYS A 314 -17.92 1.06 -17.06
CA LYS A 314 -17.19 0.03 -16.32
C LYS A 314 -16.83 0.57 -14.94
N ALA A 315 -16.71 -0.31 -13.96
CA ALA A 315 -16.08 0.00 -12.68
C ALA A 315 -14.99 -1.04 -12.35
N VAL A 316 -13.88 -0.58 -11.78
CA VAL A 316 -12.88 -1.43 -11.13
C VAL A 316 -12.68 -0.92 -9.72
N VAL A 317 -12.98 -1.75 -8.72
CA VAL A 317 -12.73 -1.45 -7.31
C VAL A 317 -11.52 -2.27 -6.87
N THR A 318 -10.40 -1.59 -6.62
CA THR A 318 -9.14 -2.20 -6.18
C THR A 318 -8.94 -1.94 -4.70
N PHE A 319 -8.45 -2.92 -3.96
CA PHE A 319 -8.27 -2.80 -2.51
C PHE A 319 -7.10 -3.64 -2.01
N ARG A 320 -6.67 -3.36 -0.77
CA ARG A 320 -5.71 -4.19 -0.03
C ARG A 320 -6.27 -4.50 1.35
N TYR A 321 -6.00 -5.69 1.83
CA TYR A 321 -6.35 -6.12 3.18
C TYR A 321 -5.39 -5.49 4.19
N GLY A 322 -5.90 -5.10 5.34
CA GLY A 322 -5.08 -4.75 6.50
C GLY A 322 -4.21 -5.94 6.93
N ALA A 323 -3.02 -5.64 7.45
CA ALA A 323 -2.14 -6.62 8.06
C ALA A 323 -1.75 -6.18 9.47
N SER A 324 -1.66 -7.11 10.41
CA SER A 324 -1.02 -6.91 11.71
C SER A 324 0.42 -7.42 11.67
N LEU A 325 1.27 -6.85 12.52
CA LEU A 325 2.65 -7.27 12.67
C LEU A 325 2.98 -7.39 14.15
N GLU A 326 3.49 -8.55 14.55
CA GLU A 326 4.00 -8.80 15.89
C GLU A 326 5.45 -9.26 15.80
N VAL A 327 6.25 -8.95 16.82
CA VAL A 327 7.64 -9.42 16.94
C VAL A 327 7.82 -10.10 18.28
N ALA A 328 8.54 -11.21 18.29
CA ALA A 328 8.90 -11.95 19.49
C ALA A 328 10.38 -12.34 19.45
N ALA A 329 11.06 -12.23 20.58
CA ALA A 329 12.36 -12.82 20.80
C ALA A 329 12.21 -14.24 21.37
N ASP A 330 13.09 -15.17 20.99
CA ASP A 330 13.17 -16.51 21.58
C ASP A 330 13.58 -16.48 23.07
N THR A 331 14.30 -15.43 23.49
CA THR A 331 14.61 -15.13 24.88
C THR A 331 14.55 -13.63 25.16
N ALA A 332 13.93 -13.26 26.29
CA ALA A 332 13.87 -11.87 26.76
C ALA A 332 15.12 -11.46 27.57
N THR A 333 15.94 -12.42 28.01
CA THR A 333 17.11 -12.15 28.87
C THR A 333 18.35 -12.92 28.40
N PRO A 334 18.86 -12.66 27.18
CA PRO A 334 20.10 -13.25 26.71
C PRO A 334 21.31 -12.77 27.52
N LEU A 335 22.35 -13.59 27.57
CA LEU A 335 23.66 -13.15 28.04
C LEU A 335 24.37 -12.33 26.95
N PHE A 336 25.18 -11.36 27.34
CA PHE A 336 25.95 -10.56 26.39
C PHE A 336 26.76 -11.45 25.42
N GLY A 337 26.71 -11.12 24.12
CA GLY A 337 27.32 -11.86 23.02
C GLY A 337 26.57 -13.12 22.57
N HIS A 338 25.52 -13.55 23.28
CA HIS A 338 24.71 -14.69 22.85
C HIS A 338 23.67 -14.26 21.82
N ALA A 339 23.47 -15.11 20.81
CA ALA A 339 22.50 -14.84 19.76
C ALA A 339 21.06 -14.98 20.26
N VAL A 340 20.22 -14.01 19.87
CA VAL A 340 18.77 -14.00 20.00
C VAL A 340 18.16 -14.20 18.62
N THR A 341 17.09 -14.97 18.54
CA THR A 341 16.27 -15.09 17.33
C THR A 341 15.02 -14.23 17.48
N LEU A 342 14.96 -13.17 16.68
CA LEU A 342 13.76 -12.33 16.53
C LEU A 342 12.90 -12.91 15.42
N THR A 343 11.62 -13.16 15.73
CA THR A 343 10.62 -13.61 14.76
C THR A 343 9.56 -12.55 14.63
N ALA A 344 9.43 -11.95 13.44
CA ALA A 344 8.30 -11.14 13.08
C ALA A 344 7.24 -12.01 12.39
N THR A 345 5.99 -11.87 12.82
CA THR A 345 4.83 -12.56 12.21
C THR A 345 3.86 -11.51 11.70
N ALA A 346 3.65 -11.49 10.39
CA ALA A 346 2.64 -10.70 9.72
C ALA A 346 1.39 -11.55 9.47
N ALA A 347 0.23 -11.06 9.89
CA ALA A 347 -1.04 -11.75 9.68
C ALA A 347 -2.03 -10.87 8.91
N SER A 348 -2.74 -11.47 7.95
CA SER A 348 -3.80 -10.77 7.24
C SER A 348 -5.03 -10.63 8.14
N ALA A 349 -5.65 -9.45 8.12
CA ALA A 349 -6.94 -9.22 8.77
C ALA A 349 -8.08 -10.02 8.09
N ASN A 350 -7.84 -10.58 6.90
CA ASN A 350 -8.73 -11.53 6.24
C ASN A 350 -7.99 -12.85 5.94
N PRO A 351 -8.27 -13.94 6.66
CA PRO A 351 -7.58 -15.22 6.45
C PRO A 351 -7.71 -15.78 5.03
N ALA A 352 -8.79 -15.46 4.30
CA ALA A 352 -8.99 -15.91 2.93
C ALA A 352 -8.04 -15.23 1.92
N ALA A 353 -7.37 -14.14 2.32
CA ALA A 353 -6.39 -13.44 1.49
C ALA A 353 -5.02 -14.14 1.42
N GLY A 354 -4.80 -15.17 2.24
CA GLY A 354 -3.50 -15.84 2.38
C GLY A 354 -2.54 -15.08 3.28
N ALA A 355 -1.31 -15.60 3.40
CA ALA A 355 -0.27 -15.01 4.22
C ALA A 355 0.33 -13.75 3.55
N PRO A 356 0.64 -12.68 4.30
CA PRO A 356 1.36 -11.53 3.77
C PRO A 356 2.75 -11.91 3.23
N GLY A 357 3.08 -11.40 2.03
CA GLY A 357 4.42 -11.47 1.43
C GLY A 357 5.22 -10.20 1.73
N GLY A 358 6.21 -9.83 0.90
CA GLY A 358 6.99 -8.59 1.09
C GLY A 358 8.16 -8.75 2.06
N THR A 359 8.53 -7.66 2.76
CA THR A 359 9.71 -7.63 3.65
C THR A 359 9.40 -6.99 4.99
N VAL A 360 10.12 -7.41 6.03
CA VAL A 360 10.11 -6.82 7.36
C VAL A 360 11.47 -6.20 7.68
N THR A 361 11.48 -4.97 8.18
CA THR A 361 12.68 -4.34 8.75
C THR A 361 12.58 -4.36 10.27
N PHE A 362 13.58 -4.93 10.95
CA PHE A 362 13.70 -4.95 12.40
C PHE A 362 14.47 -3.73 12.90
N PHE A 363 14.08 -3.21 14.07
CA PHE A 363 14.69 -2.06 14.71
C PHE A 363 14.95 -2.32 16.19
N ASP A 364 16.02 -1.73 16.70
CA ASP A 364 16.27 -1.52 18.13
C ASP A 364 16.13 -0.02 18.44
N GLY A 365 15.04 0.34 19.10
CA GLY A 365 14.60 1.74 19.17
C GLY A 365 14.41 2.34 17.77
N ALA A 366 15.16 3.39 17.44
CA ALA A 366 15.16 4.01 16.11
C ALA A 366 16.21 3.41 15.15
N THR A 367 17.04 2.49 15.61
CA THR A 367 18.18 1.97 14.84
C THR A 367 17.77 0.75 14.03
N PRO A 368 17.88 0.76 12.69
CA PRO A 368 17.61 -0.42 11.87
C PRO A 368 18.67 -1.52 12.08
N LEU A 369 18.20 -2.74 12.31
CA LEU A 369 19.02 -3.94 12.47
C LEU A 369 19.21 -4.67 11.13
N ALA A 370 18.10 -5.11 10.52
CA ALA A 370 18.10 -5.81 9.24
C ALA A 370 16.74 -5.78 8.56
N THR A 371 16.74 -5.93 7.22
CA THR A 371 15.54 -6.19 6.43
C THR A 371 15.54 -7.63 5.94
N VAL A 372 14.47 -8.36 6.24
CA VAL A 372 14.32 -9.80 5.97
C VAL A 372 13.03 -10.04 5.18
N PRO A 373 13.04 -10.82 4.09
CA PRO A 373 11.82 -11.18 3.37
C PRO A 373 10.89 -12.05 4.22
N LEU A 374 9.59 -11.92 3.99
CA LEU A 374 8.59 -12.78 4.60
C LEU A 374 8.49 -14.11 3.83
N ASP A 375 8.49 -15.20 4.57
CA ASP A 375 8.17 -16.55 4.11
C ASP A 375 6.95 -17.05 4.90
N GLU A 376 5.85 -17.31 4.21
CA GLU A 376 4.54 -17.65 4.81
C GLU A 376 4.12 -16.70 5.96
N GLY A 377 4.34 -15.40 5.79
CA GLY A 377 4.02 -14.38 6.81
C GLY A 377 5.00 -14.32 7.99
N ARG A 378 6.17 -14.97 7.90
CA ARG A 378 7.20 -14.92 8.94
C ARG A 378 8.54 -14.43 8.41
N ALA A 379 9.22 -13.60 9.20
CA ALA A 379 10.58 -13.16 8.96
C ALA A 379 11.40 -13.43 10.22
N GLN A 380 12.58 -14.02 10.08
CA GLN A 380 13.45 -14.35 11.21
C GLN A 380 14.81 -13.68 11.08
N LEU A 381 15.24 -13.02 12.16
CA LEU A 381 16.55 -12.41 12.30
C LEU A 381 17.25 -13.03 13.51
N ARG A 382 18.39 -13.69 13.29
CA ARG A 382 19.25 -14.17 14.38
C ARG A 382 20.44 -13.22 14.54
N THR A 383 20.61 -12.66 15.73
CA THR A 383 21.70 -11.69 16.01
C THR A 383 22.20 -11.82 17.45
N GLY A 384 23.52 -11.77 17.64
CA GLY A 384 24.17 -11.70 18.96
C GLY A 384 24.87 -10.38 19.23
N ALA A 385 24.60 -9.36 18.41
CA ALA A 385 25.33 -8.09 18.43
C ALA A 385 24.75 -7.05 19.40
N PHE A 386 23.73 -7.42 20.19
CA PHE A 386 23.16 -6.53 21.21
C PHE A 386 24.18 -6.19 22.29
N GLN A 387 24.23 -4.91 22.65
CA GLN A 387 25.04 -4.44 23.76
C GLN A 387 24.37 -4.79 25.11
N PRO A 388 25.08 -4.71 26.24
CA PRO A 388 24.44 -4.89 27.53
C PRO A 388 23.40 -3.80 27.82
N GLY A 389 22.23 -4.18 28.33
CA GLY A 389 21.14 -3.24 28.64
C GLY A 389 19.79 -3.66 28.06
N ALA A 390 18.82 -2.75 28.15
CA ALA A 390 17.47 -2.95 27.64
C ALA A 390 17.37 -2.51 26.16
N HIS A 391 16.70 -3.33 25.35
CA HIS A 391 16.48 -3.15 23.93
C HIS A 391 14.98 -3.26 23.63
N ALA A 392 14.44 -2.22 23.00
CA ALA A 392 13.04 -2.16 22.60
C ALA A 392 12.93 -2.54 21.12
N ILE A 393 12.65 -3.82 20.85
CA ILE A 393 12.65 -4.34 19.48
C ILE A 393 11.31 -4.07 18.80
N THR A 394 11.34 -3.38 17.67
CA THR A 394 10.17 -3.12 16.83
C THR A 394 10.41 -3.59 15.41
N ALA A 395 9.35 -3.65 14.60
CA ALA A 395 9.47 -4.01 13.21
C ALA A 395 8.48 -3.24 12.33
N THR A 396 8.85 -3.02 11.06
CA THR A 396 7.97 -2.47 10.02
C THR A 396 7.82 -3.46 8.87
N TYR A 397 6.60 -3.58 8.37
CA TYR A 397 6.24 -4.41 7.23
C TYR A 397 5.99 -3.52 6.00
N SER A 398 6.62 -3.85 4.87
CA SER A 398 6.56 -3.07 3.62
C SER A 398 5.20 -3.07 2.93
N GLY A 399 4.30 -4.00 3.27
CA GLY A 399 3.14 -4.31 2.43
C GLY A 399 3.51 -5.15 1.21
N ASP A 400 2.48 -5.57 0.47
CA ASP A 400 2.59 -6.26 -0.82
C ASP A 400 1.44 -5.81 -1.75
N ALA A 401 1.19 -6.53 -2.85
CA ALA A 401 0.12 -6.21 -3.80
C ALA A 401 -1.30 -6.36 -3.21
N SER A 402 -1.46 -7.19 -2.19
CA SER A 402 -2.72 -7.57 -1.55
C SER A 402 -2.88 -7.05 -0.12
N HIS A 403 -1.79 -6.65 0.55
CA HIS A 403 -1.77 -6.24 1.94
C HIS A 403 -1.15 -4.85 2.11
N THR A 404 -1.74 -4.06 3.01
CA THR A 404 -1.20 -2.74 3.35
C THR A 404 0.07 -2.86 4.20
N PRO A 405 1.02 -1.89 4.10
CA PRO A 405 2.14 -1.81 5.03
C PRO A 405 1.66 -1.63 6.47
N GLY A 406 2.54 -1.94 7.43
CA GLY A 406 2.22 -1.86 8.85
C GLY A 406 3.47 -1.81 9.74
N ALA A 407 3.26 -1.70 11.04
CA ALA A 407 4.32 -1.73 12.04
C ALA A 407 3.83 -2.43 13.31
N THR A 408 4.77 -2.89 14.14
CA THR A 408 4.46 -3.45 15.46
C THR A 408 3.77 -2.41 16.34
N ALA A 409 2.69 -2.80 17.02
CA ALA A 409 1.95 -1.91 17.92
C ALA A 409 2.68 -1.61 19.24
N ALA A 410 3.52 -2.55 19.69
CA ALA A 410 4.34 -2.45 20.90
C ALA A 410 5.69 -3.15 20.68
N PRO A 411 6.75 -2.73 21.38
CA PRO A 411 8.05 -3.38 21.29
C PRO A 411 8.06 -4.75 22.00
N SER A 412 8.92 -5.65 21.52
CA SER A 412 9.38 -6.80 22.29
C SER A 412 10.61 -6.38 23.10
N GLU A 413 10.50 -6.40 24.43
CA GLU A 413 11.59 -6.02 25.32
C GLU A 413 12.61 -7.16 25.46
N VAL A 414 13.88 -6.85 25.23
CA VAL A 414 15.01 -7.76 25.42
C VAL A 414 16.01 -7.08 26.34
N THR A 415 16.35 -7.70 27.48
CA THR A 415 17.36 -7.18 28.41
C THR A 415 18.59 -8.07 28.40
N VAL A 416 19.65 -7.60 27.76
CA VAL A 416 20.94 -8.30 27.69
C VAL A 416 21.66 -8.17 29.03
N GLY A 417 21.93 -9.32 29.64
CA GLY A 417 22.51 -9.42 30.97
C GLY A 417 23.88 -10.11 31.01
N PHE A 418 24.30 -10.43 32.22
CA PHE A 418 25.57 -11.06 32.54
C PHE A 418 25.33 -12.32 33.37
N SER A 419 26.27 -13.28 33.33
CA SER A 419 26.14 -14.53 34.08
C SER A 419 26.30 -14.33 35.59
N ARG A 420 26.83 -13.17 36.01
CA ARG A 420 27.03 -12.75 37.40
C ARG A 420 26.95 -11.23 37.54
N PRO A 421 26.74 -10.71 38.77
CA PRO A 421 26.78 -9.27 39.02
C PRO A 421 28.09 -8.63 38.56
N CYS A 422 28.02 -7.40 38.05
CA CYS A 422 29.20 -6.66 37.63
C CYS A 422 30.17 -6.41 38.78
N ILE A 423 31.46 -6.48 38.48
CA ILE A 423 32.49 -6.03 39.39
C ILE A 423 32.46 -4.50 39.42
N THR A 424 32.07 -3.92 40.56
CA THR A 424 31.95 -2.46 40.78
C THR A 424 32.89 -1.96 41.87
N THR A 425 33.75 -2.84 42.39
CA THR A 425 34.76 -2.55 43.41
C THR A 425 36.13 -3.07 42.98
N ALA A 426 37.14 -2.89 43.83
CA ALA A 426 38.48 -3.40 43.56
C ALA A 426 38.54 -4.93 43.68
N HIS A 427 39.07 -5.57 42.64
CA HIS A 427 39.39 -6.99 42.58
C HIS A 427 40.87 -7.15 42.24
N THR A 428 41.56 -8.06 42.93
CA THR A 428 42.99 -8.34 42.74
C THR A 428 43.19 -9.83 42.53
N GLY A 429 43.96 -10.19 41.51
CA GLY A 429 44.21 -11.58 41.11
C GLY A 429 43.76 -11.86 39.69
N ALA A 430 43.89 -13.11 39.26
CA ALA A 430 43.47 -13.53 37.93
C ALA A 430 41.95 -13.58 37.81
N LEU A 431 41.42 -13.12 36.67
CA LEU A 431 40.01 -13.14 36.34
C LEU A 431 39.81 -13.90 35.04
N THR A 432 39.06 -15.00 35.09
CA THR A 432 38.74 -15.81 33.91
C THR A 432 37.25 -15.75 33.63
N VAL A 433 36.90 -15.64 32.35
CA VAL A 433 35.54 -15.78 31.80
C VAL A 433 35.52 -17.05 30.97
N HIS A 434 34.65 -17.99 31.34
CA HIS A 434 34.54 -19.27 30.66
C HIS A 434 33.57 -19.21 29.46
N ALA A 435 33.50 -20.30 28.70
CA ALA A 435 32.49 -20.46 27.66
C ALA A 435 31.07 -20.29 28.24
N ASP A 436 30.19 -19.64 27.48
CA ASP A 436 28.80 -19.31 27.85
C ASP A 436 28.66 -18.38 29.07
N GLU A 437 29.78 -17.81 29.56
CA GLU A 437 29.75 -16.77 30.58
C GLU A 437 29.86 -15.38 29.97
N ALA A 438 29.16 -14.42 30.58
CA ALA A 438 29.29 -13.01 30.27
C ALA A 438 29.65 -12.26 31.56
N LEU A 439 30.79 -11.57 31.54
CA LEU A 439 31.28 -10.80 32.68
C LEU A 439 31.30 -9.30 32.38
N CYS A 440 30.88 -8.49 33.35
CA CYS A 440 31.08 -7.06 33.35
C CYS A 440 32.01 -6.58 34.48
N ILE A 441 32.85 -5.60 34.14
CA ILE A 441 33.45 -4.68 35.11
C ILE A 441 32.81 -3.31 34.85
N GLY A 442 32.00 -2.88 35.80
CA GLY A 442 31.19 -1.67 35.69
C GLY A 442 31.79 -0.48 36.43
N SER A 443 31.00 0.58 36.55
CA SER A 443 31.41 1.82 37.21
C SER A 443 31.94 1.58 38.63
N GLY A 444 33.12 2.15 38.92
CA GLY A 444 33.84 1.95 40.18
C GLY A 444 34.67 0.66 40.25
N GLY A 445 34.48 -0.26 39.30
CA GLY A 445 35.22 -1.51 39.20
C GLY A 445 36.69 -1.29 38.85
N SER A 446 37.58 -1.93 39.60
CA SER A 446 39.01 -1.94 39.31
C SER A 446 39.55 -3.36 39.37
N GLN A 447 40.21 -3.80 38.31
CA GLN A 447 40.81 -5.12 38.22
C GLN A 447 42.34 -4.99 38.19
N THR A 448 43.03 -5.58 39.16
CA THR A 448 44.49 -5.66 39.20
C THR A 448 44.95 -7.11 39.04
N GLY A 449 45.57 -7.44 37.91
CA GLY A 449 45.93 -8.80 37.53
C GLY A 449 45.40 -9.18 36.15
N PRO A 450 45.74 -10.38 35.64
CA PRO A 450 45.36 -10.80 34.29
C PRO A 450 43.85 -11.00 34.15
N VAL A 451 43.30 -10.59 33.01
CA VAL A 451 41.93 -10.92 32.57
C VAL A 451 42.01 -11.82 31.36
N THR A 452 41.37 -13.00 31.43
CA THR A 452 41.36 -13.99 30.35
C THR A 452 39.93 -14.33 29.98
N VAL A 453 39.55 -14.11 28.72
CA VAL A 453 38.27 -14.55 28.16
C VAL A 453 38.55 -15.77 27.30
N ALA A 454 38.06 -16.91 27.75
CA ALA A 454 38.15 -18.17 27.02
C ALA A 454 37.21 -18.16 25.80
N PRO A 455 37.43 -19.06 24.81
CA PRO A 455 36.53 -19.20 23.68
C PRO A 455 35.08 -19.42 24.12
N GLY A 456 34.14 -18.70 23.50
CA GLY A 456 32.72 -18.75 23.89
C GLY A 456 32.33 -17.81 25.05
N GLY A 457 33.27 -17.13 25.70
CA GLY A 457 32.98 -16.14 26.75
C GLY A 457 32.78 -14.72 26.22
N SER A 458 32.20 -13.84 27.04
CA SER A 458 31.99 -12.42 26.71
C SER A 458 32.46 -11.47 27.81
N LEU A 459 33.02 -10.33 27.44
CA LEU A 459 33.52 -9.32 28.38
C LEU A 459 32.99 -7.92 28.04
N ALA A 460 32.41 -7.26 29.03
CA ALA A 460 32.02 -5.84 28.95
C ALA A 460 32.77 -5.02 30.01
N LEU A 461 33.42 -3.94 29.59
CA LEU A 461 34.07 -2.98 30.47
C LEU A 461 33.37 -1.63 30.30
N SER A 462 32.91 -1.04 31.40
CA SER A 462 32.21 0.24 31.38
C SER A 462 32.62 1.06 32.59
N ASP A 463 33.26 2.21 32.36
CA ASP A 463 33.84 3.04 33.43
C ASP A 463 34.83 2.27 34.32
N ALA A 464 35.52 1.29 33.73
CA ALA A 464 36.38 0.35 34.45
C ALA A 464 37.85 0.79 34.44
N ARG A 465 38.60 0.33 35.45
CA ARG A 465 40.07 0.39 35.47
C ARG A 465 40.64 -1.02 35.45
N VAL A 466 41.50 -1.32 34.49
CA VAL A 466 42.17 -2.63 34.40
C VAL A 466 43.68 -2.42 34.39
N ALA A 467 44.37 -2.97 35.38
CA ALA A 467 45.83 -2.95 35.51
C ALA A 467 46.36 -4.38 35.42
N GLY A 468 46.83 -4.76 34.24
CA GLY A 468 47.26 -6.12 33.91
C GLY A 468 46.97 -6.47 32.44
N PRO A 469 47.44 -7.64 31.96
CA PRO A 469 47.15 -8.08 30.61
C PRO A 469 45.67 -8.47 30.46
N VAL A 470 45.04 -8.10 29.34
CA VAL A 470 43.70 -8.55 28.94
C VAL A 470 43.84 -9.39 27.68
N SER A 471 43.39 -10.63 27.72
CA SER A 471 43.44 -11.56 26.58
C SER A 471 42.06 -12.15 26.35
N ALA A 472 41.47 -11.89 25.19
CA ALA A 472 40.24 -12.50 24.73
C ALA A 472 40.53 -13.28 23.45
N GLU A 473 40.32 -14.60 23.48
CA GLU A 473 40.57 -15.48 22.35
C GLU A 473 39.30 -16.27 22.04
N GLY A 474 38.77 -16.14 20.83
CA GLY A 474 37.54 -16.82 20.43
C GLY A 474 36.30 -16.37 21.22
N ALA A 475 36.32 -15.17 21.79
CA ALA A 475 35.20 -14.63 22.55
C ALA A 475 33.93 -14.49 21.68
N LEU A 476 32.76 -14.50 22.31
CA LEU A 476 31.49 -14.21 21.63
C LEU A 476 31.31 -12.71 21.41
N ALA A 477 31.64 -11.88 22.40
CA ALA A 477 31.64 -10.43 22.26
C ALA A 477 32.59 -9.76 23.24
N VAL A 478 33.13 -8.61 22.83
CA VAL A 478 33.96 -7.76 23.70
C VAL A 478 33.49 -6.32 23.54
N SER A 479 33.14 -5.69 24.67
CA SER A 479 32.77 -4.27 24.73
C SER A 479 33.67 -3.55 25.73
N VAL A 480 34.25 -2.42 25.33
CA VAL A 480 35.10 -1.58 26.18
C VAL A 480 34.70 -0.13 25.97
N CYS A 481 34.15 0.48 27.02
CA CYS A 481 33.56 1.81 26.98
C CYS A 481 34.03 2.64 28.18
N ARG A 482 34.45 3.88 27.94
CA ARG A 482 34.86 4.86 28.96
C ARG A 482 35.86 4.31 29.98
N SER A 483 36.72 3.39 29.59
CA SER A 483 37.58 2.61 30.49
C SER A 483 39.06 2.97 30.34
N SER A 484 39.85 2.69 31.39
CA SER A 484 41.31 2.87 31.41
C SER A 484 42.00 1.53 31.59
N LEU A 485 42.85 1.15 30.64
CA LEU A 485 43.56 -0.13 30.61
C LEU A 485 45.07 0.11 30.60
N THR A 486 45.77 -0.41 31.60
CA THR A 486 47.23 -0.36 31.73
C THR A 486 47.79 -1.78 31.67
N GLY A 487 48.52 -2.09 30.60
CA GLY A 487 48.95 -3.44 30.24
C GLY A 487 48.60 -3.77 28.79
N PRO A 488 49.09 -4.91 28.26
CA PRO A 488 48.76 -5.34 26.90
C PRO A 488 47.31 -5.85 26.81
N VAL A 489 46.61 -5.48 25.75
CA VAL A 489 45.24 -5.90 25.43
C VAL A 489 45.25 -6.64 24.10
N SER A 490 44.78 -7.88 24.09
CA SER A 490 44.64 -8.70 22.89
C SER A 490 43.21 -9.21 22.76
N VAL A 491 42.59 -8.97 21.61
CA VAL A 491 41.28 -9.50 21.22
C VAL A 491 41.44 -10.21 19.88
N THR A 492 41.35 -11.54 19.92
CA THR A 492 41.71 -12.41 18.81
C THR A 492 40.56 -13.37 18.47
N GLY A 493 40.20 -13.46 17.18
CA GLY A 493 39.31 -14.52 16.68
C GLY A 493 37.86 -14.41 17.16
N THR A 494 37.39 -13.21 17.53
CA THR A 494 36.03 -13.02 18.06
C THR A 494 34.99 -13.25 16.97
N ALA A 495 33.97 -14.07 17.26
CA ALA A 495 32.91 -14.42 16.31
C ALA A 495 31.72 -13.44 16.32
N GLY A 496 31.50 -12.74 17.43
CA GLY A 496 30.57 -11.62 17.50
C GLY A 496 31.28 -10.27 17.61
N TYR A 497 30.49 -9.23 17.86
CA TYR A 497 30.94 -7.86 17.67
C TYR A 497 31.98 -7.42 18.71
N VAL A 498 33.04 -6.77 18.23
CA VAL A 498 34.05 -6.13 19.07
C VAL A 498 33.83 -4.61 19.04
N LEU A 499 33.39 -4.06 20.17
CA LEU A 499 33.18 -2.63 20.36
C LEU A 499 34.21 -2.06 21.36
N ILE A 500 35.10 -1.19 20.90
CA ILE A 500 36.11 -0.53 21.72
C ILE A 500 35.99 0.97 21.51
N GLY A 501 35.03 1.57 22.20
CA GLY A 501 34.70 2.98 22.03
C GLY A 501 34.01 3.30 20.70
N SER A 502 33.17 4.32 20.72
CA SER A 502 32.40 4.84 19.60
C SER A 502 32.42 6.37 19.59
N GLN A 503 32.27 6.93 18.40
CA GLN A 503 32.05 8.37 18.19
C GLN A 503 30.57 8.73 18.17
N ASP A 504 29.71 7.75 17.95
CA ASP A 504 28.30 7.95 17.72
C ASP A 504 27.61 7.98 19.08
N GLY A 505 27.01 9.12 19.42
CA GLY A 505 26.25 9.30 20.67
C GLY A 505 25.08 8.31 20.83
N ALA A 506 24.78 7.51 19.82
CA ALA A 506 23.78 6.45 19.83
C ALA A 506 24.26 5.12 20.47
N ALA A 507 25.56 4.92 20.73
CA ALA A 507 26.08 3.66 21.27
C ALA A 507 26.41 3.69 22.78
N ASP A 508 26.23 4.82 23.47
CA ASP A 508 26.64 5.07 24.88
C ASP A 508 28.08 4.64 25.24
N CYS A 509 28.90 4.30 24.25
CA CYS A 509 30.23 3.74 24.40
C CYS A 509 31.30 4.80 24.11
N ALA A 510 31.60 5.64 25.10
CA ALA A 510 32.65 6.65 24.94
C ALA A 510 34.04 6.01 24.78
N GLY A 511 34.97 6.74 24.17
CA GLY A 511 36.35 6.31 23.94
C GLY A 511 37.13 5.98 25.22
N ASN A 512 38.17 5.15 25.06
CA ASN A 512 38.95 4.57 26.15
C ASN A 512 40.38 5.11 26.19
N THR A 513 41.10 4.86 27.30
CA THR A 513 42.54 5.11 27.41
C THR A 513 43.30 3.80 27.58
N PHE A 514 44.24 3.54 26.68
CA PHE A 514 45.12 2.37 26.70
C PHE A 514 46.56 2.79 26.93
N GLN A 515 47.23 2.17 27.91
CA GLN A 515 48.65 2.30 28.20
C GLN A 515 49.31 0.93 28.06
N GLY A 516 49.82 0.62 26.88
CA GLY A 516 50.29 -0.71 26.50
C GLY A 516 49.94 -1.05 25.05
N GLN A 517 50.22 -2.28 24.65
CA GLN A 517 49.86 -2.80 23.33
C GLN A 517 48.35 -2.96 23.20
N LEU A 518 47.79 -2.64 22.03
CA LEU A 518 46.43 -3.00 21.63
C LEU A 518 46.48 -3.88 20.36
N SER A 519 46.06 -5.13 20.47
CA SER A 519 46.06 -6.11 19.39
C SER A 519 44.64 -6.58 19.09
N LEU A 520 44.18 -6.35 17.86
CA LEU A 520 42.84 -6.67 17.37
C LEU A 520 43.00 -7.53 16.11
N VAL A 521 42.93 -8.85 16.26
CA VAL A 521 43.36 -9.77 15.20
C VAL A 521 42.28 -10.80 14.86
N GLY A 522 41.92 -10.92 13.58
CA GLY A 522 41.05 -11.99 13.09
C GLY A 522 39.63 -11.94 13.65
N ASN A 523 39.13 -10.78 14.05
CA ASN A 523 37.76 -10.65 14.55
C ASN A 523 36.82 -10.55 13.36
N THR A 524 35.95 -11.55 13.19
CA THR A 524 35.08 -11.69 12.00
C THR A 524 33.62 -11.32 12.25
N GLY A 525 33.24 -11.10 13.51
CA GLY A 525 31.91 -10.63 13.90
C GLY A 525 31.70 -9.13 13.76
N GLY A 526 32.61 -8.41 13.09
CA GLY A 526 32.66 -6.95 13.03
C GLY A 526 33.56 -6.33 14.11
N LEU A 527 34.15 -5.18 13.77
CA LEU A 527 35.05 -4.43 14.64
C LEU A 527 34.76 -2.94 14.56
N GLN A 528 34.53 -2.31 15.70
CA GLN A 528 34.59 -0.85 15.85
C GLN A 528 35.48 -0.51 17.03
N ALA A 529 36.55 0.23 16.73
CA ALA A 529 37.46 0.74 17.73
C ALA A 529 37.67 2.23 17.49
N SER A 530 36.85 3.08 18.12
CA SER A 530 36.81 4.51 17.82
C SER A 530 36.92 5.41 19.05
N ALA A 531 37.39 6.65 18.83
CA ALA A 531 37.58 7.67 19.86
C ALA A 531 38.57 7.31 20.99
N ASN A 532 39.45 6.33 20.80
CA ASN A 532 40.37 5.88 21.84
C ASN A 532 41.67 6.69 21.85
N THR A 533 42.28 6.80 23.04
CA THR A 533 43.67 7.25 23.20
C THR A 533 44.55 6.06 23.55
N VAL A 534 45.53 5.75 22.69
CA VAL A 534 46.44 4.61 22.86
C VAL A 534 47.87 5.09 22.97
N THR A 535 48.56 4.70 24.04
CA THR A 535 50.01 4.91 24.22
C THR A 535 50.68 3.55 24.21
N GLY A 536 51.25 3.18 23.06
CA GLY A 536 51.83 1.86 22.80
C GLY A 536 51.62 1.39 21.35
N PRO A 537 52.13 0.20 20.99
CA PRO A 537 51.94 -0.38 19.65
C PRO A 537 50.50 -0.85 19.43
N VAL A 538 49.97 -0.61 18.22
CA VAL A 538 48.62 -1.04 17.81
C VAL A 538 48.71 -1.98 16.61
N HIS A 539 48.03 -3.12 16.66
CA HIS A 539 47.99 -4.13 15.59
C HIS A 539 46.53 -4.43 15.25
N ILE A 540 46.14 -4.29 13.99
CA ILE A 540 44.76 -4.47 13.51
C ILE A 540 44.79 -5.32 12.26
N ASP A 541 44.79 -6.64 12.42
CA ASP A 541 45.09 -7.55 11.32
C ASP A 541 43.93 -8.54 11.07
N GLY A 542 43.53 -8.73 9.82
CA GLY A 542 42.58 -9.79 9.42
C GLY A 542 41.15 -9.64 9.94
N ASN A 543 40.70 -8.44 10.31
CA ASN A 543 39.34 -8.25 10.83
C ASN A 543 38.34 -8.08 9.69
N SER A 544 37.12 -8.57 9.89
CA SER A 544 36.03 -8.55 8.90
C SER A 544 34.66 -8.58 9.58
N GLY A 545 33.60 -8.56 8.77
CA GLY A 545 32.21 -8.60 9.23
C GLY A 545 31.61 -7.21 9.44
N SER A 546 30.29 -7.19 9.61
CA SER A 546 29.51 -5.98 9.83
C SER A 546 29.13 -5.81 11.30
N GLY A 547 29.07 -4.56 11.77
CA GLY A 547 28.50 -4.23 13.07
C GLY A 547 26.98 -4.40 13.14
N PRO A 548 26.38 -4.23 14.34
CA PRO A 548 24.95 -4.41 14.60
C PRO A 548 24.03 -3.51 13.77
N ARG A 549 24.53 -2.41 13.18
CA ARG A 549 23.70 -1.40 12.52
C ARG A 549 23.83 -1.44 11.00
N ALA A 550 22.73 -1.15 10.31
CA ALA A 550 22.77 -0.90 8.87
C ALA A 550 23.71 0.29 8.57
N GLY A 551 24.80 0.03 7.86
CA GLY A 551 25.85 1.01 7.55
C GLY A 551 27.20 0.72 8.22
N GLU A 552 27.25 -0.14 9.25
CA GLU A 552 28.49 -0.63 9.86
C GLU A 552 29.07 -1.82 9.05
N GLY A 553 29.06 -1.75 7.72
CA GLY A 553 29.49 -2.85 6.84
C GLY A 553 30.99 -3.06 6.74
N VAL A 554 31.79 -2.28 7.47
CA VAL A 554 33.26 -2.27 7.39
C VAL A 554 33.88 -2.23 8.79
N PRO A 555 35.00 -2.94 9.02
CA PRO A 555 35.81 -2.75 10.21
C PRO A 555 36.23 -1.28 10.36
N ALA A 556 36.13 -0.72 11.56
CA ALA A 556 36.38 0.69 11.83
C ALA A 556 37.45 0.92 12.93
N PHE A 557 38.42 1.77 12.63
CA PHE A 557 39.40 2.30 13.57
C PHE A 557 39.50 3.83 13.43
N GLN A 558 38.47 4.55 13.91
CA GLN A 558 38.25 5.96 13.59
C GLN A 558 38.48 6.90 14.78
N ALA A 559 38.95 8.11 14.49
CA ALA A 559 39.18 9.17 15.46
C ALA A 559 39.97 8.77 16.71
N ASN A 560 40.90 7.83 16.54
CA ASN A 560 41.79 7.43 17.61
C ASN A 560 42.99 8.37 17.68
N ARG A 561 43.58 8.51 18.86
CA ARG A 561 44.89 9.15 19.06
C ARG A 561 45.88 8.09 19.50
N VAL A 562 46.82 7.75 18.62
CA VAL A 562 47.84 6.71 18.85
C VAL A 562 49.20 7.34 19.03
N THR A 563 49.90 7.02 20.12
CA THR A 563 51.31 7.34 20.35
C THR A 563 52.10 6.04 20.36
N GLY A 564 52.71 5.69 19.23
CA GLY A 564 53.33 4.38 18.97
C GLY A 564 53.15 3.91 17.52
N PRO A 565 53.73 2.75 17.14
CA PRO A 565 53.56 2.20 15.80
C PRO A 565 52.14 1.68 15.58
N LEU A 566 51.58 1.90 14.38
CA LEU A 566 50.28 1.39 13.95
C LEU A 566 50.45 0.48 12.73
N ARG A 567 50.08 -0.80 12.88
CA ARG A 567 50.08 -1.79 11.81
C ARG A 567 48.66 -2.27 11.54
N CYS A 568 48.28 -2.32 10.27
CA CYS A 568 46.99 -2.87 9.86
C CYS A 568 47.10 -3.63 8.55
N GLU A 569 46.81 -4.92 8.55
CA GLU A 569 46.96 -5.80 7.38
C GLU A 569 45.76 -6.73 7.18
N GLY A 570 45.31 -6.89 5.94
CA GLY A 570 44.33 -7.92 5.58
C GLY A 570 42.92 -7.74 6.17
N ASN A 571 42.53 -6.54 6.59
CA ASN A 571 41.14 -6.27 7.01
C ASN A 571 40.23 -6.17 5.77
N GLU A 572 39.03 -6.75 5.84
CA GLU A 572 38.09 -6.83 4.73
C GLU A 572 36.62 -6.58 5.15
N PRO A 573 35.90 -5.60 4.55
CA PRO A 573 36.40 -4.57 3.63
C PRO A 573 37.51 -3.70 4.25
N GLU A 574 38.16 -2.86 3.43
CA GLU A 574 39.29 -2.06 3.89
C GLU A 574 38.93 -1.25 5.16
N LEU A 575 39.83 -1.30 6.14
CA LEU A 575 39.64 -0.70 7.46
C LEU A 575 39.32 0.80 7.35
N ALA A 576 38.18 1.24 7.88
CA ALA A 576 37.80 2.64 7.88
C ALA A 576 38.55 3.42 8.98
N GLN A 577 39.20 4.54 8.64
CA GLN A 577 40.20 5.18 9.53
C GLN A 577 40.03 6.68 9.78
N THR A 578 38.92 7.25 9.32
CA THR A 578 38.67 8.69 9.36
C THR A 578 38.94 9.31 10.73
N GLY A 579 39.68 10.42 10.76
CA GLY A 579 39.97 11.18 11.98
C GLY A 579 41.08 10.60 12.87
N THR A 580 41.68 9.45 12.55
CA THR A 580 42.73 8.85 13.38
C THR A 580 44.07 9.59 13.27
N VAL A 581 44.59 10.05 14.40
CA VAL A 581 45.88 10.75 14.54
C VAL A 581 46.91 9.79 15.14
N VAL A 582 48.08 9.67 14.50
CA VAL A 582 49.14 8.75 14.93
C VAL A 582 50.47 9.49 15.03
N THR A 583 51.11 9.39 16.18
CA THR A 583 52.50 9.80 16.43
C THR A 583 53.36 8.54 16.50
N GLY A 584 53.83 8.08 15.34
CA GLY A 584 54.63 6.86 15.16
C GLY A 584 54.55 6.32 13.72
N PRO A 585 55.32 5.27 13.37
CA PRO A 585 55.29 4.70 12.02
C PRO A 585 53.98 3.97 11.72
N ARG A 586 53.56 4.00 10.45
CA ARG A 586 52.34 3.34 9.95
C ARG A 586 52.70 2.28 8.90
N THR A 587 52.06 1.11 8.94
CA THR A 587 52.27 0.03 7.95
C THR A 587 50.96 -0.59 7.44
N GLY A 588 51.04 -1.27 6.29
CA GLY A 588 49.90 -1.92 5.65
C GLY A 588 48.82 -0.93 5.17
N GLN A 589 47.55 -1.30 5.36
CA GLN A 589 46.36 -0.48 5.06
C GLN A 589 46.41 0.86 5.80
N CYS A 590 47.08 0.90 6.95
CA CYS A 590 47.22 2.10 7.77
C CYS A 590 48.14 3.19 7.21
N ARG A 591 48.80 2.99 6.05
CA ARG A 591 49.65 4.01 5.42
C ARG A 591 48.86 5.12 4.72
N GLN A 592 47.60 4.90 4.34
CA GLN A 592 46.90 5.71 3.34
C GLN A 592 45.90 6.77 3.86
N ALA A 593 45.89 7.13 5.15
CA ALA A 593 44.99 8.19 5.60
C ALA A 593 45.42 9.58 5.07
N ARG A 594 44.84 10.03 3.93
CA ARG A 594 44.77 11.43 3.51
C ARG A 594 43.48 12.06 3.98
#